data_AF-A0A1Z4C157-F1
#
_entry.id   AF-A0A1Z4C157-F1
#
_cell.length_a   1.000
_cell.length_b   1.000
_cell.length_c   1.000
_cell.angle_alpha   90.00
_cell.angle_beta   90.00
_cell.angle_gamma   90.00
#
_symmetry.space_group_name_H-M   'P 1'
#
loop_
_entity.id
_entity.type
_entity.pdbx_description
1 polymer ?
#
loop_
_entity_poly.entity_id
_entity_poly.type
_entity_poly.pdbx_seq_one_letter_code
_entity_poly.pdbx_strand_id
1 'polypeptide(L)'
;MNGVPSNPWGVWAFMQNTPGNDDPAKYTLLQKHTLPPCGKYPQECWADLSTLAGISIPKKAFIFEDNTSHFRLRKGIFHAHPGFQNQVILRWASPVSGAISLLGRVSDINPDCGDGIKWYLKQDSAILQSGVLANGMGSTFIASDIRVTKETKLYVVIDKKGDYACDSTNIDMLITSQQ
;
A
#
# COMPACT_ATOMS: atom_id res chain seq x y z
N MET A 1 17.85 19.19 -12.46
CA MET A 1 16.45 19.59 -12.14
C MET A 1 15.89 18.52 -11.20
N ASN A 2 15.85 18.84 -9.91
CA ASN A 2 15.54 17.91 -8.82
C ASN A 2 14.03 17.66 -8.77
N GLY A 3 13.60 16.43 -9.03
CA GLY A 3 12.22 16.01 -8.84
C GLY A 3 11.77 16.23 -7.41
N VAL A 4 10.46 16.43 -7.21
CA VAL A 4 9.83 16.62 -5.90
C VAL A 4 10.35 15.54 -4.90
N PRO A 5 11.10 15.91 -3.84
CA PRO A 5 12.02 14.98 -3.17
C PRO A 5 11.44 14.12 -2.03
N SER A 6 10.13 14.09 -1.75
CA SER A 6 9.64 13.32 -0.59
C SER A 6 8.36 12.50 -0.81
N ASN A 7 8.38 11.31 -0.20
CA ASN A 7 7.26 10.50 0.29
C ASN A 7 6.18 11.40 0.93
N PRO A 8 4.86 11.07 0.86
CA PRO A 8 3.81 12.08 0.96
C PRO A 8 3.87 12.89 2.25
N TRP A 9 3.41 14.13 2.14
CA TRP A 9 3.37 15.12 3.22
C TRP A 9 2.06 15.03 4.03
N GLY A 10 2.15 15.34 5.32
CA GLY A 10 1.02 15.32 6.24
C GLY A 10 0.87 13.98 6.96
N VAL A 11 -0.36 13.46 7.00
CA VAL A 11 -0.69 12.25 7.77
C VAL A 11 -0.27 10.94 7.08
N TRP A 12 0.06 10.94 5.80
CA TRP A 12 0.40 9.73 5.05
C TRP A 12 1.91 9.54 4.90
N ALA A 13 2.37 8.29 4.81
CA ALA A 13 3.71 7.94 4.34
C ALA A 13 3.67 6.58 3.62
N PHE A 14 4.50 6.40 2.60
CA PHE A 14 4.70 5.11 1.95
C PHE A 14 6.03 4.49 2.33
N MET A 15 5.98 3.25 2.78
CA MET A 15 7.12 2.61 3.41
C MET A 15 7.32 1.22 2.83
N GLN A 16 8.50 0.68 3.06
CA GLN A 16 8.77 -0.74 2.96
C GLN A 16 9.36 -1.22 4.27
N ASN A 17 9.30 -2.53 4.50
CA ASN A 17 9.98 -3.12 5.63
C ASN A 17 11.46 -3.36 5.31
N THR A 18 12.27 -3.58 6.35
CA THR A 18 13.59 -4.20 6.16
C THR A 18 13.37 -5.65 5.73
N PRO A 19 14.09 -6.17 4.72
CA PRO A 19 13.87 -7.53 4.21
C PRO A 19 13.71 -8.58 5.32
N GLY A 20 12.59 -9.31 5.29
CA GLY A 20 12.28 -10.36 6.27
C GLY A 20 11.91 -9.86 7.69
N ASN A 21 11.76 -8.56 7.92
CA ASN A 21 11.44 -8.00 9.23
C ASN A 21 10.22 -7.08 9.16
N ASP A 22 9.09 -7.52 9.71
CA ASP A 22 7.81 -6.81 9.69
C ASP A 22 7.54 -5.98 10.98
N ASP A 23 8.61 -5.58 11.68
CA ASP A 23 8.53 -4.63 12.79
C ASP A 23 8.34 -3.20 12.26
N PRO A 24 7.29 -2.48 12.67
CA PRO A 24 7.09 -1.08 12.28
C PRO A 24 8.26 -0.14 12.60
N ALA A 25 9.08 -0.46 13.61
CA ALA A 25 10.29 0.28 13.93
C ALA A 25 11.40 0.13 12.86
N LYS A 26 11.28 -0.87 11.99
CA LYS A 26 12.20 -1.20 10.89
C LYS A 26 11.65 -0.83 9.51
N TYR A 27 10.51 -0.15 9.47
CA TYR A 27 9.98 0.39 8.23
C TYR A 27 10.77 1.63 7.79
N THR A 28 11.08 1.71 6.50
CA THR A 28 11.81 2.82 5.88
C THR A 28 10.97 3.46 4.78
N LEU A 29 11.15 4.75 4.53
CA LEU A 29 10.39 5.46 3.51
C LEU A 29 10.81 4.99 2.11
N LEU A 30 9.82 4.71 1.27
CA LEU A 30 10.05 4.53 -0.16
C LEU A 30 10.42 5.86 -0.83
N GLN A 31 11.33 5.80 -1.79
CA GLN A 31 11.79 6.98 -2.53
C GLN A 31 10.90 7.24 -3.73
N LYS A 32 10.64 8.51 -4.04
CA LYS A 32 9.87 8.88 -5.23
C LYS A 32 10.68 8.59 -6.48
N HIS A 33 10.09 7.90 -7.45
CA HIS A 33 10.74 7.59 -8.71
C HIS A 33 9.97 8.14 -9.91
N THR A 34 10.72 8.64 -10.89
CA THR A 34 10.22 9.09 -12.20
C THR A 34 10.76 8.25 -13.35
N LEU A 35 11.60 7.24 -13.06
CA LEU A 35 12.10 6.30 -14.05
C LEU A 35 11.05 5.23 -14.35
N PRO A 36 11.05 4.59 -15.53
CA PRO A 36 10.17 3.45 -15.80
C PRO A 36 10.32 2.33 -14.75
N PRO A 37 9.22 1.64 -14.37
CA PRO A 37 7.86 1.79 -14.89
C PRO A 37 7.10 3.01 -14.32
N CYS A 38 7.56 3.60 -13.21
CA CYS A 38 6.91 4.73 -12.54
C CYS A 38 6.66 5.92 -13.48
N GLY A 39 7.64 6.29 -14.30
CA GLY A 39 7.56 7.42 -15.24
C GLY A 39 6.79 7.16 -16.54
N LYS A 40 6.43 5.90 -16.83
CA LYS A 40 5.78 5.53 -18.10
C LYS A 40 4.29 5.90 -18.11
N TYR A 41 3.65 5.95 -16.95
CA TYR A 41 2.21 6.10 -16.79
C TYR A 41 1.84 7.40 -16.05
N PRO A 42 0.61 7.92 -16.18
CA PRO A 42 0.17 9.15 -15.52
C PRO A 42 -0.08 8.92 -14.01
N GLN A 43 0.98 8.67 -13.24
CA GLN A 43 0.94 8.36 -11.81
C GLN A 43 2.06 9.05 -11.04
N GLU A 44 1.91 9.09 -9.72
CA GLU A 44 3.07 9.22 -8.81
C GLU A 44 3.45 7.85 -8.30
N CYS A 45 4.72 7.64 -8.01
CA CYS A 45 5.26 6.32 -7.69
C CYS A 45 6.39 6.46 -6.68
N TRP A 46 6.36 5.61 -5.66
CA TRP A 46 7.40 5.47 -4.66
C TRP A 46 7.77 4.00 -4.59
N ALA A 47 9.05 3.70 -4.79
CA ALA A 47 9.48 2.33 -4.97
C ALA A 47 10.91 2.12 -4.46
N ASP A 48 11.27 0.87 -4.28
CA ASP A 48 12.63 0.39 -4.22
C ASP A 48 12.86 -0.47 -5.45
N LEU A 49 13.57 0.08 -6.43
CA LEU A 49 13.79 -0.60 -7.71
C LEU A 49 14.67 -1.85 -7.58
N SER A 50 15.39 -2.03 -6.46
CA SER A 50 16.20 -3.22 -6.22
C SER A 50 15.37 -4.41 -5.73
N THR A 51 14.25 -4.15 -5.07
CA THR A 51 13.35 -5.17 -4.53
C THR A 51 12.05 -5.29 -5.32
N LEU A 52 11.79 -4.30 -6.18
CA LEU A 52 10.55 -4.06 -6.93
C LEU A 52 9.33 -3.71 -6.07
N ALA A 53 9.50 -3.59 -4.75
CA ALA A 53 8.44 -3.10 -3.88
C ALA A 53 8.09 -1.65 -4.26
N GLY A 54 6.80 -1.36 -4.42
CA GLY A 54 6.37 -0.01 -4.74
C GLY A 54 4.91 0.26 -4.50
N ILE A 55 4.60 1.54 -4.34
CA ILE A 55 3.25 2.06 -4.32
C ILE A 55 3.14 3.22 -5.29
N SER A 56 1.98 3.34 -5.92
CA SER A 56 1.67 4.39 -6.87
C SER A 56 0.28 4.97 -6.64
N ILE A 57 0.11 6.21 -7.10
CA ILE A 57 -1.18 6.90 -7.12
C ILE A 57 -1.42 7.39 -8.56
N PRO A 58 -2.34 6.77 -9.30
CA PRO A 58 -2.75 7.24 -10.62
C PRO A 58 -3.33 8.66 -10.55
N LYS A 59 -2.79 9.58 -11.35
CA LYS A 59 -3.34 10.94 -11.54
C LYS A 59 -4.52 10.96 -12.51
N LYS A 60 -4.58 9.96 -13.40
CA LYS A 60 -5.67 9.67 -14.34
C LYS A 60 -5.87 8.15 -14.38
N ALA A 61 -7.04 7.70 -14.80
CA ALA A 61 -7.24 6.27 -15.05
C ALA A 61 -6.44 5.85 -16.30
N PHE A 62 -5.84 4.66 -16.26
CA PHE A 62 -5.13 4.06 -17.38
C PHE A 62 -5.16 2.53 -17.29
N ILE A 63 -4.80 1.86 -18.39
CA ILE A 63 -4.61 0.41 -18.43
C ILE A 63 -3.12 0.15 -18.31
N PHE A 64 -2.74 -0.68 -17.36
CA PHE A 64 -1.41 -1.27 -17.32
C PHE A 64 -1.45 -2.54 -18.14
N GLU A 65 -0.50 -2.66 -19.06
CA GLU A 65 -0.38 -3.82 -19.93
C GLU A 65 1.11 -4.15 -20.14
N ASP A 66 1.44 -5.42 -19.89
CA ASP A 66 2.67 -6.08 -20.29
C ASP A 66 2.36 -7.54 -20.66
N ASN A 67 3.40 -8.38 -20.81
CA ASN A 67 3.21 -9.76 -21.25
C ASN A 67 2.48 -10.66 -20.22
N THR A 68 2.38 -10.24 -18.95
CA THR A 68 1.81 -11.05 -17.86
C THR A 68 0.70 -10.34 -17.10
N SER A 69 0.38 -9.10 -17.47
CA SER A 69 -0.54 -8.26 -16.72
C SER A 69 -1.40 -7.42 -17.64
N HIS A 70 -2.70 -7.41 -17.40
CA HIS A 70 -3.64 -6.49 -18.06
C HIS A 70 -4.73 -6.06 -17.08
N PHE A 71 -4.62 -4.85 -16.53
CA PHE A 71 -5.57 -4.35 -15.55
C PHE A 71 -5.74 -2.83 -15.58
N ARG A 72 -6.88 -2.35 -15.07
CA ARG A 72 -7.22 -0.93 -15.03
C ARG A 72 -6.92 -0.32 -13.68
N LEU A 73 -6.08 0.71 -13.67
CA LEU A 73 -5.87 1.58 -12.52
C LEU A 73 -6.82 2.77 -12.56
N ARG A 74 -7.39 3.11 -11.40
CA ARG A 74 -8.32 4.23 -11.25
C ARG A 74 -7.62 5.41 -10.58
N LYS A 75 -7.99 6.62 -11.00
CA LYS A 75 -7.47 7.85 -10.42
C LYS A 75 -7.64 7.85 -8.89
N GLY A 76 -6.57 8.16 -8.17
CA GLY A 76 -6.58 8.37 -6.72
C GLY A 76 -6.62 7.11 -5.85
N ILE A 77 -6.75 5.92 -6.45
CA ILE A 77 -6.68 4.66 -5.71
C ILE A 77 -5.21 4.26 -5.57
N PHE A 78 -4.78 3.92 -4.35
CA PHE A 78 -3.42 3.44 -4.14
C PHE A 78 -3.25 2.09 -4.82
N HIS A 79 -2.15 1.93 -5.55
CA HIS A 79 -1.74 0.67 -6.13
C HIS A 79 -0.41 0.26 -5.55
N ALA A 80 -0.34 -0.92 -4.94
CA ALA A 80 0.85 -1.48 -4.34
C ALA A 80 1.28 -2.74 -5.08
N HIS A 81 2.58 -3.01 -5.07
CA HIS A 81 3.17 -4.26 -5.54
C HIS A 81 4.25 -4.67 -4.54
N PRO A 82 4.12 -5.82 -3.85
CA PRO A 82 5.14 -6.28 -2.91
C PRO A 82 6.42 -6.65 -3.67
N GLY A 83 7.56 -6.42 -3.05
CA GLY A 83 8.86 -6.83 -3.58
C GLY A 83 9.21 -8.27 -3.21
N PHE A 84 10.35 -8.74 -3.71
CA PHE A 84 10.80 -10.12 -3.49
C PHE A 84 10.94 -10.50 -2.00
N GLN A 85 11.44 -9.58 -1.18
CA GLN A 85 11.58 -9.73 0.28
C GLN A 85 10.96 -8.57 1.07
N ASN A 86 10.24 -7.67 0.37
CA ASN A 86 9.82 -6.39 0.92
C ASN A 86 8.32 -6.21 0.78
N GLN A 87 7.70 -5.90 1.90
CA GLN A 87 6.32 -5.45 2.00
C GLN A 87 6.20 -4.01 1.52
N VAL A 88 5.01 -3.65 1.05
CA VAL A 88 4.63 -2.27 0.80
C VAL A 88 3.66 -1.81 1.87
N ILE A 89 3.96 -0.68 2.48
CA ILE A 89 3.26 -0.20 3.66
C ILE A 89 2.71 1.19 3.39
N LEU A 90 1.40 1.33 3.56
CA LEU A 90 0.70 2.61 3.62
C LEU A 90 0.50 2.99 5.09
N ARG A 91 1.24 3.99 5.56
CA ARG A 91 1.14 4.49 6.94
C ARG A 91 0.25 5.72 7.00
N TRP A 92 -0.70 5.73 7.93
CA TRP A 92 -1.42 6.90 8.39
C TRP A 92 -0.97 7.27 9.81
N ALA A 93 -0.67 8.55 10.06
CA ALA A 93 -0.40 9.10 11.38
C ALA A 93 -1.59 9.96 11.81
N SER A 94 -2.13 9.69 13.00
CA SER A 94 -3.35 10.36 13.45
C SER A 94 -3.13 11.86 13.69
N PRO A 95 -3.93 12.75 13.08
CA PRO A 95 -3.90 14.18 13.40
C PRO A 95 -4.73 14.53 14.65
N VAL A 96 -5.46 13.56 15.21
CA VAL A 96 -6.43 13.74 16.31
C VAL A 96 -6.14 12.78 17.46
N SER A 97 -6.71 13.08 18.63
CA SER A 97 -6.83 12.14 19.74
C SER A 97 -8.30 11.79 19.93
N GLY A 98 -8.61 10.50 20.11
CA GLY A 98 -9.99 10.02 20.26
C GLY A 98 -10.20 8.63 19.67
N ALA A 99 -11.45 8.29 19.42
CA ALA A 99 -11.85 7.07 18.71
C ALA A 99 -12.06 7.37 17.22
N ILE A 100 -11.57 6.48 16.36
CA ILE A 100 -11.82 6.53 14.92
C ILE A 100 -12.40 5.21 14.43
N SER A 101 -13.03 5.26 13.26
CA SER A 101 -13.37 4.09 12.47
C SER A 101 -12.63 4.13 11.13
N LEU A 102 -12.26 2.95 10.66
CA LEU A 102 -11.61 2.75 9.38
C LEU A 102 -12.39 1.70 8.59
N LEU A 103 -12.87 2.09 7.41
CA LEU A 103 -13.40 1.20 6.38
C LEU A 103 -12.39 1.14 5.25
N GLY A 104 -12.03 -0.05 4.80
CA GLY A 104 -11.11 -0.23 3.70
C GLY A 104 -11.45 -1.39 2.78
N ARG A 105 -10.81 -1.38 1.63
CA ARG A 105 -10.84 -2.45 0.63
C ARG A 105 -9.43 -2.71 0.13
N VAL A 106 -9.08 -3.99 0.07
CA VAL A 106 -7.87 -4.49 -0.58
C VAL A 106 -8.30 -5.41 -1.72
N SER A 107 -7.66 -5.32 -2.87
CA SER A 107 -7.96 -6.22 -4.00
C SER A 107 -6.71 -6.51 -4.78
N ASP A 108 -6.41 -7.79 -4.97
CA ASP A 108 -5.51 -8.22 -6.02
C ASP A 108 -6.19 -7.94 -7.37
N ILE A 109 -5.49 -7.23 -8.26
CA ILE A 109 -6.03 -6.80 -9.55
C ILE A 109 -5.35 -7.45 -10.75
N ASN A 110 -4.49 -8.45 -10.54
CA ASN A 110 -3.98 -9.29 -11.62
C ASN A 110 -4.47 -10.74 -11.44
N PRO A 111 -5.54 -11.14 -12.12
CA PRO A 111 -6.08 -12.50 -11.97
C PRO A 111 -5.19 -13.60 -12.57
N ASP A 112 -4.24 -13.25 -13.43
CA ASP A 112 -3.63 -14.20 -14.37
C ASP A 112 -2.19 -14.64 -13.98
N CYS A 113 -1.57 -13.98 -13.00
CA CYS A 113 -0.16 -14.18 -12.64
C CYS A 113 0.06 -13.99 -11.13
N GLY A 114 1.05 -14.69 -10.55
CA GLY A 114 1.34 -14.67 -9.11
C GLY A 114 0.57 -15.72 -8.31
N ASP A 115 0.62 -15.62 -6.98
CA ASP A 115 -0.19 -16.45 -6.07
C ASP A 115 -1.05 -15.64 -5.08
N GLY A 116 -1.07 -14.32 -5.28
CA GLY A 116 -1.88 -13.35 -4.58
C GLY A 116 -1.19 -12.82 -3.33
N ILE A 117 -1.92 -12.03 -2.56
CA ILE A 117 -1.32 -11.24 -1.48
C ILE A 117 -1.77 -11.64 -0.08
N LYS A 118 -0.95 -11.26 0.89
CA LYS A 118 -1.36 -11.13 2.29
C LYS A 118 -1.52 -9.64 2.59
N TRP A 119 -2.49 -9.31 3.43
CA TRP A 119 -2.65 -7.93 3.91
C TRP A 119 -2.88 -7.87 5.40
N TYR A 120 -2.46 -6.76 6.01
CA TYR A 120 -2.60 -6.50 7.44
C TYR A 120 -3.01 -5.05 7.66
N LEU A 121 -3.98 -4.83 8.53
CA LEU A 121 -4.21 -3.56 9.20
C LEU A 121 -3.57 -3.63 10.58
N LYS A 122 -2.62 -2.73 10.85
CA LYS A 122 -1.92 -2.66 12.14
C LYS A 122 -2.11 -1.30 12.82
N GLN A 123 -2.11 -1.33 14.14
CA GLN A 123 -1.88 -0.15 14.98
C GLN A 123 -0.58 -0.38 15.73
N ASP A 124 0.43 0.46 15.45
CA ASP A 124 1.80 0.19 15.86
C ASP A 124 2.18 -1.26 15.45
N SER A 125 2.61 -2.12 16.38
CA SER A 125 2.93 -3.52 16.11
C SER A 125 1.74 -4.49 16.20
N ALA A 126 0.60 -4.05 16.71
CA ALA A 126 -0.56 -4.91 16.91
C ALA A 126 -1.36 -5.07 15.60
N ILE A 127 -1.63 -6.32 15.21
CA ILE A 127 -2.51 -6.62 14.08
C ILE A 127 -3.96 -6.44 14.54
N LEU A 128 -4.66 -5.49 13.93
CA LEU A 128 -6.09 -5.29 14.13
C LEU A 128 -6.90 -6.26 13.28
N GLN A 129 -6.54 -6.39 12.00
CA GLN A 129 -7.16 -7.31 11.05
C GLN A 129 -6.15 -7.77 10.00
N SER A 130 -6.38 -8.92 9.38
CA SER A 130 -5.55 -9.43 8.30
C SER A 130 -6.33 -10.35 7.38
N GLY A 131 -5.75 -10.67 6.23
CA GLY A 131 -6.30 -11.64 5.31
C GLY A 131 -5.30 -12.09 4.25
N VAL A 132 -5.72 -13.11 3.50
CA VAL A 132 -4.98 -13.64 2.34
C VAL A 132 -5.94 -13.62 1.16
N LEU A 133 -5.50 -13.12 0.02
CA LEU A 133 -6.25 -13.08 -1.23
C LEU A 133 -5.53 -13.94 -2.26
N ALA A 134 -6.29 -14.68 -3.06
CA ALA A 134 -5.80 -15.25 -4.31
C ALA A 134 -5.84 -14.18 -5.41
N ASN A 135 -5.19 -14.46 -6.54
CA ASN A 135 -5.20 -13.60 -7.73
C ASN A 135 -6.61 -13.15 -8.10
N GLY A 136 -6.77 -11.86 -8.39
CA GLY A 136 -8.05 -11.27 -8.81
C GLY A 136 -9.13 -11.18 -7.72
N MET A 137 -8.83 -11.59 -6.48
CA MET A 137 -9.79 -11.53 -5.37
C MET A 137 -9.70 -10.21 -4.60
N GLY A 138 -10.79 -9.86 -3.92
CA GLY A 138 -10.86 -8.68 -3.06
C GLY A 138 -11.49 -8.96 -1.71
N SER A 139 -11.18 -8.12 -0.73
CA SER A 139 -11.79 -8.13 0.59
C SER A 139 -12.03 -6.70 1.09
N THR A 140 -13.07 -6.53 1.89
CA THR A 140 -13.36 -5.29 2.63
C THR A 140 -13.14 -5.54 4.11
N PHE A 141 -12.70 -4.51 4.83
CA PHE A 141 -12.45 -4.58 6.27
C PHE A 141 -13.00 -3.35 6.98
N ILE A 142 -13.49 -3.54 8.20
CA ILE A 142 -14.04 -2.47 9.05
C ILE A 142 -13.45 -2.64 10.44
N ALA A 143 -12.68 -1.66 10.88
CA ALA A 143 -12.20 -1.56 12.26
C ALA A 143 -12.81 -0.33 12.92
N SER A 144 -13.58 -0.54 13.99
CA SER A 144 -14.29 0.51 14.72
C SER A 144 -13.71 0.68 16.12
N ASP A 145 -13.89 1.87 16.70
CA ASP A 145 -13.41 2.23 18.04
C ASP A 145 -11.89 2.06 18.21
N ILE A 146 -11.14 2.36 17.14
CA ILE A 146 -9.68 2.40 17.22
C ILE A 146 -9.29 3.63 18.03
N ARG A 147 -8.68 3.41 19.20
CA ARG A 147 -8.21 4.49 20.07
C ARG A 147 -6.86 5.01 19.58
N VAL A 148 -6.82 6.30 19.28
CA VAL A 148 -5.62 6.99 18.80
C VAL A 148 -5.33 8.22 19.64
N THR A 149 -4.05 8.56 19.76
CA THR A 149 -3.58 9.91 20.09
C THR A 149 -3.01 10.55 18.84
N LYS A 150 -2.73 11.86 18.90
CA LYS A 150 -1.91 12.49 17.85
C LYS A 150 -0.62 11.67 17.64
N GLU A 151 -0.25 11.49 16.37
CA GLU A 151 0.88 10.68 15.90
C GLU A 151 0.79 9.16 16.12
N THR A 152 -0.30 8.62 16.66
CA THR A 152 -0.55 7.16 16.59
C THR A 152 -0.55 6.71 15.14
N LYS A 153 0.14 5.60 14.85
CA LYS A 153 0.34 5.13 13.47
C LYS A 153 -0.52 3.91 13.19
N LEU A 154 -1.28 4.01 12.12
CA LEU A 154 -1.93 2.87 11.47
C LEU A 154 -1.16 2.50 10.21
N TYR A 155 -1.10 1.21 9.93
CA TYR A 155 -0.40 0.67 8.77
C TYR A 155 -1.32 -0.28 8.02
N VAL A 156 -1.47 -0.06 6.72
CA VAL A 156 -1.92 -1.12 5.80
C VAL A 156 -0.68 -1.69 5.13
N VAL A 157 -0.41 -2.95 5.42
CA VAL A 157 0.74 -3.69 4.92
C VAL A 157 0.25 -4.64 3.84
N ILE A 158 0.85 -4.56 2.65
CA ILE A 158 0.69 -5.53 1.58
C ILE A 158 1.98 -6.33 1.51
N ASP A 159 1.83 -7.64 1.59
CA ASP A 159 2.91 -8.60 1.52
C ASP A 159 2.60 -9.63 0.45
N LYS A 160 3.66 -10.22 -0.10
CA LYS A 160 3.54 -11.34 -1.01
C LYS A 160 3.04 -12.57 -0.24
N LYS A 161 2.40 -13.51 -0.93
CA LYS A 161 2.06 -14.78 -0.31
C LYS A 161 3.26 -15.72 -0.31
N GLY A 162 3.53 -16.36 -1.43
CA GLY A 162 4.74 -17.17 -1.67
C GLY A 162 5.61 -16.53 -2.73
N ASP A 163 4.98 -16.18 -3.85
CA ASP A 163 5.55 -15.42 -4.96
C ASP A 163 5.10 -13.96 -4.88
N TYR A 164 5.85 -13.05 -5.49
CA TYR A 164 5.55 -11.61 -5.57
C TYR A 164 5.22 -11.18 -7.00
N ALA A 165 5.41 -12.05 -7.99
CA ALA A 165 5.23 -11.69 -9.39
C ALA A 165 3.79 -11.24 -9.62
N CYS A 166 3.62 -10.10 -10.29
CA CYS A 166 2.33 -9.59 -10.73
C CYS A 166 1.29 -9.26 -9.65
N ASP A 167 1.58 -9.43 -8.34
CA ASP A 167 0.75 -9.15 -7.15
C ASP A 167 0.32 -7.67 -6.98
N SER A 168 -0.26 -7.13 -8.03
CA SER A 168 -0.75 -5.77 -8.13
C SER A 168 -1.98 -5.63 -7.28
N THR A 169 -1.94 -4.71 -6.34
CA THR A 169 -2.95 -4.60 -5.29
C THR A 169 -3.53 -3.19 -5.24
N ASN A 170 -4.85 -3.06 -5.36
CA ASN A 170 -5.52 -1.80 -5.06
C ASN A 170 -5.85 -1.70 -3.56
N ILE A 171 -5.64 -0.51 -3.00
CA ILE A 171 -6.01 -0.15 -1.63
C ILE A 171 -6.86 1.11 -1.66
N ASP A 172 -8.02 1.06 -1.01
CA ASP A 172 -8.93 2.19 -0.87
C ASP A 172 -9.44 2.23 0.57
N MET A 173 -9.51 3.41 1.18
CA MET A 173 -9.84 3.56 2.59
C MET A 173 -10.54 4.87 2.91
N LEU A 174 -11.39 4.80 3.92
CA LEU A 174 -12.06 5.92 4.56
C LEU A 174 -11.79 5.85 6.07
N ILE A 175 -11.25 6.93 6.63
CA ILE A 175 -11.04 7.10 8.06
C ILE A 175 -11.96 8.22 8.53
N THR A 176 -12.74 7.95 9.57
CA THR A 176 -13.66 8.93 10.17
C THR A 176 -13.44 9.01 11.68
N SER A 177 -13.41 10.22 12.24
CA SER A 177 -13.54 10.40 13.68
C SER A 177 -14.94 10.01 14.13
N GLN A 178 -15.04 9.32 15.27
CA GLN A 178 -16.31 9.16 15.96
C GLN A 178 -16.59 10.47 16.71
N GLN A 179 -17.74 11.09 16.47
CA GLN A 179 -18.20 12.26 17.21
C GLN A 179 -18.67 11.86 18.61
#